data_AF-A0A8H7GSG8-F1
#
_entry.id   AF-A0A8H7GSG8-F1
#
_cell.length_a   1.000
_cell.length_b   1.000
_cell.length_c   1.000
_cell.angle_alpha   90.00
_cell.angle_beta   90.00
_cell.angle_gamma   90.00
#
_symmetry.space_group_name_H-M   'P 1'
#
loop_
_entity.id
_entity.type
_entity.pdbx_description
1 polymer ?
#
loop_
_entity_poly.entity_id
_entity_poly.type
_entity_poly.pdbx_seq_one_letter_code
_entity_poly.pdbx_strand_id
1 'polypeptide(L)'
;MVADTIIYHPTVLKLLRFLDSSPKREKSFRLVAYLSRFLAYYLQRRGFSHELIKKFTDLKLHATFIRKGLRFLKPLNHLQAASQAYDNKLMDRVLLLLTVVRNLGYAGYLTLDTVTFFKMLGIVDKKKYSQVPIWLARCWLVGLAAGVVHSLRTYSINTAKLAHTEEKDAGAALEHKTFHRQTEVGMGFVGYVYMP
;
A
#
# COMPACT_ATOMS: atom_id res chain seq x y z
N MET A 1 -12.28 -16.63 -14.83
CA MET A 1 -12.84 -17.97 -14.53
C MET A 1 -11.78 -18.98 -14.07
N VAL A 2 -10.71 -19.30 -14.83
CA VAL A 2 -9.65 -20.22 -14.34
C VAL A 2 -8.64 -19.53 -13.40
N ALA A 3 -8.28 -18.27 -13.68
CA ALA A 3 -7.37 -17.50 -12.82
C ALA A 3 -7.95 -17.25 -11.41
N ASP A 4 -9.26 -17.01 -11.33
CA ASP A 4 -9.96 -16.77 -10.06
C ASP A 4 -9.86 -18.00 -9.15
N THR A 5 -10.06 -19.21 -9.69
CA THR A 5 -9.96 -20.46 -8.93
C THR A 5 -8.57 -20.65 -8.30
N ILE A 6 -7.51 -20.22 -9.00
CA ILE A 6 -6.12 -20.30 -8.50
C ILE A 6 -5.86 -19.22 -7.46
N ILE A 7 -6.28 -17.98 -7.71
CA ILE A 7 -6.04 -16.82 -6.85
C ILE A 7 -6.78 -16.95 -5.51
N TYR A 8 -7.97 -17.54 -5.53
CA TYR A 8 -8.81 -17.73 -4.34
C TYR A 8 -8.65 -19.11 -3.69
N HIS A 9 -7.68 -19.92 -4.14
CA HIS A 9 -7.44 -21.25 -3.57
C HIS A 9 -6.98 -21.16 -2.09
N PRO A 10 -7.51 -21.98 -1.16
CA PRO A 10 -7.21 -21.86 0.27
C PRO A 10 -5.71 -22.01 0.60
N THR A 11 -4.99 -22.85 -0.15
CA THR A 11 -3.53 -22.98 0.00
C THR A 11 -2.79 -21.71 -0.39
N VAL A 12 -3.22 -21.04 -1.47
CA VAL A 12 -2.63 -19.77 -1.90
C VAL A 12 -2.92 -18.70 -0.86
N LEU A 13 -4.15 -18.60 -0.34
CA LEU A 13 -4.48 -17.66 0.73
C LEU A 13 -3.64 -17.88 2.00
N LYS A 14 -3.39 -19.12 2.41
CA LYS A 14 -2.50 -19.43 3.55
C LYS A 14 -1.08 -18.94 3.29
N LEU A 15 -0.57 -19.16 2.08
CA LEU A 15 0.74 -18.66 1.67
C LEU A 15 0.78 -17.13 1.69
N LEU A 16 -0.20 -16.44 1.10
CA LEU A 16 -0.26 -14.97 1.06
C LEU A 16 -0.32 -14.36 2.47
N ARG A 17 -1.11 -14.95 3.38
CA ARG A 17 -1.15 -14.56 4.80
C ARG A 17 0.20 -14.72 5.49
N PHE A 18 0.91 -15.81 5.22
CA PHE A 18 2.27 -15.99 5.70
C PHE A 18 3.22 -14.92 5.14
N LEU A 19 3.09 -14.57 3.86
CA LEU A 19 3.87 -13.51 3.23
C LEU A 19 3.57 -12.12 3.81
N ASP A 20 2.33 -11.86 4.22
CA ASP A 20 1.94 -10.61 4.89
C ASP A 20 2.53 -10.45 6.30
N SER A 21 3.06 -11.52 6.91
CA SER A 21 3.83 -11.42 8.16
C SER A 21 5.27 -10.92 7.95
N SER A 22 5.79 -11.01 6.72
CA SER A 22 7.18 -10.67 6.38
C SER A 22 7.57 -9.18 6.44
N PRO A 23 6.68 -8.18 6.27
CA PRO A 23 7.05 -6.77 6.26
C PRO A 23 7.76 -6.32 7.54
N LYS A 24 7.35 -6.85 8.71
CA LYS A 24 7.98 -6.55 9.99
C LYS A 24 9.44 -7.01 10.01
N ARG A 25 9.69 -8.26 9.64
CA ARG A 25 11.05 -8.84 9.53
C ARG A 25 11.89 -8.09 8.51
N GLU A 26 11.29 -7.74 7.36
CA GLU A 26 11.96 -6.97 6.32
C GLU A 26 12.49 -5.62 6.84
N LYS A 27 11.70 -4.89 7.64
CA LYS A 27 12.12 -3.62 8.26
C LYS A 27 13.29 -3.82 9.21
N SER A 28 13.29 -4.86 10.05
CA SER A 28 14.39 -5.18 10.96
C SER A 28 15.70 -5.43 10.21
N PHE A 29 15.68 -6.26 9.15
CA PHE A 29 16.89 -6.45 8.33
C PHE A 29 17.33 -5.18 7.58
N ARG A 30 16.40 -4.24 7.30
CA ARG A 30 16.75 -2.95 6.71
C ARG A 30 17.56 -2.11 7.69
N LEU A 31 17.11 -2.08 8.95
CA LEU A 31 17.81 -1.41 10.03
C LEU A 31 19.21 -1.99 10.21
N VAL A 32 19.34 -3.32 10.27
CA VAL A 32 20.64 -3.99 10.35
C VAL A 32 21.54 -3.59 9.19
N ALA A 33 21.05 -3.62 7.95
CA ALA A 33 21.85 -3.24 6.78
C ALA A 33 22.33 -1.78 6.82
N TYR A 34 21.48 -0.84 7.27
CA TYR A 34 21.88 0.56 7.42
C TYR A 34 22.87 0.77 8.56
N LEU A 35 22.66 0.10 9.69
CA LEU A 35 23.57 0.14 10.83
C LEU A 35 24.94 -0.43 10.44
N SER A 36 24.98 -1.58 9.78
CA SER A 36 26.22 -2.17 9.27
C SER A 36 26.93 -1.27 8.27
N ARG A 37 26.19 -0.56 7.39
CA ARG A 37 26.78 0.43 6.48
C ARG A 37 27.40 1.60 7.25
N PHE A 38 26.71 2.09 8.28
CA PHE A 38 27.19 3.17 9.13
C PHE A 38 28.45 2.77 9.90
N LEU A 39 28.46 1.58 10.53
CA LEU A 39 29.62 1.07 11.27
C LEU A 39 30.82 0.85 10.34
N ALA A 40 30.62 0.27 9.16
CA ALA A 40 31.69 0.10 8.18
C ALA A 40 32.32 1.45 7.78
N TYR A 41 31.50 2.47 7.55
CA TYR A 41 31.97 3.83 7.25
C TYR A 41 32.72 4.46 8.43
N TYR A 42 32.18 4.34 9.64
CA TYR A 42 32.79 4.90 10.85
C TYR A 42 34.14 4.27 11.16
N LEU A 43 34.23 2.93 11.09
CA LEU A 43 35.47 2.19 11.33
C LEU A 43 36.53 2.51 10.28
N GLN A 44 36.14 2.68 9.01
CA GLN A 44 37.03 3.12 7.96
C GLN A 44 37.61 4.51 8.23
N ARG A 45 36.80 5.46 8.71
CA ARG A 45 37.27 6.82 9.07
C ARG A 45 38.21 6.85 10.26
N ARG A 46 38.08 5.87 11.17
CA ARG A 46 38.92 5.75 12.37
C ARG A 46 40.20 4.95 12.13
N GLY A 47 40.43 4.43 10.93
CA GLY A 47 41.66 3.69 10.59
C GLY A 47 41.73 2.28 11.17
N PHE A 48 40.60 1.65 11.47
CA PHE A 48 40.57 0.25 11.91
C PHE A 48 40.99 -0.72 10.80
N SER A 49 41.30 -1.96 11.18
CA SER A 49 41.73 -3.00 10.25
C SER A 49 40.69 -3.30 9.15
N HIS A 50 41.19 -3.61 7.96
CA HIS A 50 40.34 -3.97 6.81
C HIS A 50 39.46 -5.19 7.08
N GLU A 51 39.94 -6.16 7.87
CA GLU A 51 39.18 -7.34 8.24
C GLU A 51 37.91 -6.98 9.02
N LEU A 52 38.01 -6.04 9.98
CA LEU A 52 36.87 -5.61 10.78
C LEU A 52 35.84 -4.86 9.92
N ILE A 53 36.30 -3.99 9.02
CA ILE A 53 35.43 -3.27 8.07
C ILE A 53 34.71 -4.26 7.15
N LYS A 54 35.41 -5.31 6.70
CA LYS A 54 34.85 -6.36 5.85
C LYS A 54 33.71 -7.11 6.55
N LYS A 55 33.85 -7.46 7.84
CA LYS A 55 32.78 -8.13 8.62
C LYS A 55 31.46 -7.35 8.58
N PHE A 56 31.49 -6.04 8.76
CA PHE A 56 30.28 -5.21 8.66
C PHE A 56 29.77 -5.06 7.22
N THR A 57 30.66 -5.05 6.25
CA THR A 57 30.29 -5.04 4.83
C THR A 57 29.57 -6.33 4.43
N ASP A 58 30.06 -7.48 4.89
CA ASP A 58 29.47 -8.80 4.66
C ASP A 58 28.14 -8.94 5.39
N LEU A 59 28.03 -8.45 6.63
CA LEU A 59 26.75 -8.43 7.37
C LEU A 59 25.66 -7.65 6.61
N LYS A 60 26.00 -6.50 6.03
CA LYS A 60 25.10 -5.74 5.16
C LYS A 60 24.68 -6.55 3.92
N LEU A 61 25.61 -7.28 3.30
CA LEU A 61 25.32 -8.11 2.13
C LEU A 61 24.36 -9.25 2.50
N HIS A 62 24.60 -9.97 3.60
CA HIS A 62 23.71 -11.02 4.09
C HIS A 62 22.32 -10.49 4.45
N ALA A 63 22.24 -9.36 5.15
CA ALA A 63 20.95 -8.72 5.45
C ALA A 63 20.19 -8.31 4.18
N THR A 64 20.89 -7.82 3.16
CA THR A 64 20.31 -7.47 1.85
C THR A 64 19.80 -8.71 1.11
N PHE A 65 20.57 -9.80 1.15
CA PHE A 65 20.21 -11.09 0.56
C PHE A 65 18.93 -11.64 1.19
N ILE A 66 18.87 -11.73 2.52
CA ILE A 66 17.69 -12.21 3.25
C ILE A 66 16.47 -11.35 2.93
N ARG A 67 16.62 -10.01 2.89
CA ARG A 67 15.52 -9.09 2.52
C ARG A 67 14.96 -9.32 1.13
N LYS A 68 15.79 -9.74 0.17
CA LYS A 68 15.34 -10.03 -1.19
C LYS A 68 14.67 -11.40 -1.26
N GLY A 69 15.19 -12.39 -0.54
CA GLY A 69 14.52 -13.68 -0.36
C GLY A 69 13.13 -13.54 0.27
N LEU A 70 12.98 -12.71 1.30
CA LEU A 70 11.67 -12.42 1.93
C LEU A 70 10.67 -11.72 0.99
N ARG A 71 11.15 -11.07 -0.07
CA ARG A 71 10.31 -10.34 -1.04
C ARG A 71 10.03 -11.13 -2.32
N PHE A 72 10.71 -12.25 -2.55
CA PHE A 72 10.60 -13.10 -3.74
C PHE A 72 9.14 -13.46 -4.09
N LEU A 73 8.33 -13.81 -3.09
CA LEU A 73 6.93 -14.22 -3.31
C LEU A 73 5.91 -13.08 -3.18
N LYS A 74 6.32 -11.86 -2.83
CA LYS A 74 5.41 -10.72 -2.71
C LYS A 74 4.71 -10.27 -4.01
N PRO A 75 5.22 -10.53 -5.24
CA PRO A 75 4.44 -10.24 -6.45
C PRO A 75 3.04 -10.87 -6.40
N LEU A 76 2.88 -12.04 -5.77
CA LEU A 76 1.61 -12.74 -5.67
C LEU A 76 0.55 -11.94 -4.89
N ASN A 77 0.95 -11.26 -3.80
CA ASN A 77 0.05 -10.40 -3.02
C ASN A 77 -0.47 -9.25 -3.89
N HIS A 78 0.39 -8.66 -4.72
CA HIS A 78 0.00 -7.57 -5.61
C HIS A 78 -0.88 -8.05 -6.78
N LEU A 79 -0.61 -9.24 -7.33
CA LEU A 79 -1.46 -9.82 -8.38
C LEU A 79 -2.86 -10.14 -7.84
N GLN A 80 -2.96 -10.72 -6.63
CA GLN A 80 -4.26 -10.93 -5.98
C GLN A 80 -4.99 -9.62 -5.74
N ALA A 81 -4.30 -8.60 -5.20
CA ALA A 81 -4.90 -7.29 -4.96
C ALA A 81 -5.35 -6.59 -6.25
N ALA A 82 -4.64 -6.79 -7.37
CA ALA A 82 -5.06 -6.30 -8.67
C ALA A 82 -6.33 -7.01 -9.17
N SER A 83 -6.40 -8.34 -9.03
CA SER A 83 -7.58 -9.14 -9.40
C SER A 83 -8.81 -8.71 -8.59
N GLN A 84 -8.68 -8.64 -7.26
CA GLN A 84 -9.76 -8.23 -6.37
C GLN A 84 -10.26 -6.81 -6.67
N ALA A 85 -9.35 -5.89 -7.00
CA ALA A 85 -9.72 -4.54 -7.38
C ALA A 85 -10.50 -4.51 -8.70
N TYR A 86 -10.08 -5.32 -9.68
CA TYR A 86 -10.76 -5.43 -10.97
C TYR A 86 -12.16 -6.04 -10.85
N ASP A 87 -12.33 -7.01 -9.95
CA ASP A 87 -13.62 -7.66 -9.67
C ASP A 87 -14.61 -6.74 -8.93
N ASN A 88 -14.12 -5.67 -8.28
CA ASN A 88 -14.94 -4.75 -7.51
C ASN A 88 -15.67 -3.73 -8.40
N LYS A 89 -16.79 -4.16 -8.98
CA LYS A 89 -17.66 -3.33 -9.85
C LYS A 89 -18.36 -2.16 -9.15
N LEU A 90 -18.35 -2.12 -7.81
CA LEU A 90 -18.99 -1.06 -7.02
C LEU A 90 -18.10 0.17 -6.83
N MET A 91 -16.80 0.07 -7.17
CA MET A 91 -15.84 1.15 -7.03
C MET A 91 -15.86 2.08 -8.26
N ASP A 92 -15.54 3.37 -8.07
CA ASP A 92 -15.31 4.31 -9.16
C ASP A 92 -14.30 3.72 -10.16
N ARG A 93 -14.67 3.68 -11.44
CA ARG A 93 -13.87 3.10 -12.53
C ARG A 93 -12.44 3.67 -12.56
N VAL A 94 -12.27 4.95 -12.25
CA VAL A 94 -10.95 5.58 -12.23
C VAL A 94 -10.12 5.09 -11.04
N LEU A 95 -10.70 5.01 -9.84
CA LEU A 95 -10.02 4.45 -8.66
C LEU A 95 -9.67 2.97 -8.82
N LEU A 96 -10.54 2.22 -9.50
CA LEU A 96 -10.31 0.83 -9.88
C LEU A 96 -9.10 0.70 -10.79
N LEU A 97 -9.08 1.42 -11.92
CA LEU A 97 -7.97 1.37 -12.86
C LEU A 97 -6.65 1.79 -12.19
N LEU A 98 -6.67 2.85 -11.36
CA LEU A 98 -5.49 3.28 -10.62
C LEU A 98 -5.00 2.22 -9.63
N THR A 99 -5.92 1.52 -8.94
CA THR A 99 -5.58 0.43 -8.03
C THR A 99 -4.97 -0.77 -8.77
N VAL A 100 -5.53 -1.14 -9.93
CA VAL A 100 -5.01 -2.21 -10.77
C VAL A 100 -3.61 -1.85 -11.30
N VAL A 101 -3.44 -0.67 -11.91
CA VAL A 101 -2.15 -0.20 -12.44
C VAL A 101 -1.10 -0.11 -11.33
N ARG A 102 -1.47 0.41 -10.15
CA ARG A 102 -0.59 0.47 -8.99
C ARG A 102 -0.06 -0.90 -8.61
N ASN A 103 -0.96 -1.87 -8.44
CA ASN A 103 -0.59 -3.21 -8.02
C ASN A 103 0.18 -3.97 -9.10
N LEU A 104 -0.16 -3.81 -10.38
CA LEU A 104 0.61 -4.39 -11.49
C LEU A 104 2.02 -3.80 -11.59
N GLY A 105 2.16 -2.48 -11.39
CA GLY A 105 3.46 -1.81 -11.31
C GLY A 105 4.34 -2.39 -10.20
N TYR A 106 3.78 -2.59 -9.00
CA TYR A 106 4.51 -3.21 -7.89
C TYR A 106 4.80 -4.70 -8.09
N ALA A 107 3.87 -5.44 -8.70
CA ALA A 107 4.10 -6.83 -9.08
C ALA A 107 5.27 -6.94 -10.08
N GLY A 108 5.28 -6.12 -11.12
CA GLY A 108 6.38 -6.07 -12.10
C GLY A 108 7.71 -5.68 -11.46
N TYR A 109 7.71 -4.67 -10.60
CA TYR A 109 8.88 -4.25 -9.82
C TYR A 109 9.48 -5.40 -8.99
N LEU A 110 8.65 -6.12 -8.23
CA LEU A 110 9.11 -7.21 -7.36
C LEU A 110 9.50 -8.48 -8.15
N THR A 111 8.88 -8.73 -9.30
CA THR A 111 9.30 -9.80 -10.21
C THR A 111 10.68 -9.52 -10.80
N LEU A 112 10.98 -8.26 -11.15
CA LEU A 112 12.31 -7.88 -11.59
C LEU A 112 13.33 -7.87 -10.43
N ASP A 113 12.89 -7.57 -9.20
CA ASP A 113 13.71 -7.71 -7.99
C ASP A 113 14.13 -9.17 -7.76
N THR A 114 13.24 -10.12 -8.09
CA THR A 114 13.50 -11.56 -8.07
C THR A 114 14.60 -11.97 -9.06
N VAL A 115 14.62 -11.41 -10.27
CA VAL A 115 15.73 -11.65 -11.21
C VAL A 115 17.06 -11.18 -10.60
N THR A 116 17.05 -10.05 -9.90
CA THR A 116 18.23 -9.57 -9.17
C THR A 116 18.62 -10.51 -8.03
N PHE A 117 17.64 -11.10 -7.34
CA PHE A 117 17.85 -12.13 -6.32
C PHE A 117 18.51 -13.39 -6.89
N PHE A 118 18.05 -13.89 -8.04
CA PHE A 118 18.65 -15.04 -8.72
C PHE A 118 20.09 -14.79 -9.18
N LYS A 119 20.43 -13.54 -9.56
CA LYS A 119 21.82 -13.16 -9.83
C LYS A 119 22.72 -13.24 -8.58
N MET A 120 22.18 -12.95 -7.39
CA MET A 120 22.95 -13.10 -6.14
C MET A 120 23.09 -14.55 -5.73
N LEU A 121 22.13 -15.41 -6.06
CA LEU A 121 22.22 -16.86 -5.86
C LEU A 121 23.19 -17.55 -6.83
N GLY A 122 23.64 -16.86 -7.88
CA GLY A 122 24.50 -17.45 -8.91
C GLY A 122 23.73 -18.30 -9.95
N ILE A 123 22.40 -18.30 -9.90
CA ILE A 123 21.54 -19.02 -10.86
C ILE A 123 21.54 -18.31 -12.22
N VAL A 124 21.66 -16.98 -12.21
CA VAL A 124 21.69 -16.14 -13.42
C VAL A 124 22.99 -15.37 -13.47
N ASP A 125 23.63 -15.34 -14.65
CA ASP A 125 24.84 -14.57 -14.87
C ASP A 125 24.66 -13.08 -14.51
N LYS A 126 25.65 -12.54 -13.80
CA LYS A 126 25.65 -11.13 -13.37
C LYS A 126 25.55 -10.15 -14.54
N LYS A 127 26.17 -10.48 -15.68
CA LYS A 127 26.20 -9.66 -16.91
C LYS A 127 24.91 -9.75 -17.73
N LYS A 128 24.14 -10.84 -17.60
CA LYS A 128 22.89 -11.05 -18.34
C LYS A 128 21.80 -10.13 -17.79
N TYR A 129 20.89 -9.63 -18.62
CA TYR A 129 19.82 -8.72 -18.20
C TYR A 129 20.31 -7.45 -17.50
N SER A 130 21.23 -6.71 -18.12
CA SER A 130 21.77 -5.43 -17.61
C SER A 130 20.69 -4.34 -17.48
N GLN A 131 19.61 -4.44 -18.25
CA GLN A 131 18.50 -3.48 -18.26
C GLN A 131 17.51 -3.66 -17.08
N VAL A 132 17.61 -4.76 -16.31
CA VAL A 132 16.68 -5.05 -15.19
C VAL A 132 16.53 -3.90 -14.20
N PRO A 133 17.60 -3.21 -13.75
CA PRO A 133 17.46 -2.08 -12.83
C PRO A 133 16.62 -0.92 -13.41
N ILE A 134 16.73 -0.67 -14.72
CA ILE A 134 15.98 0.40 -15.41
C ILE A 134 14.50 0.03 -15.48
N TRP A 135 14.18 -1.19 -15.91
CA TRP A 135 12.79 -1.68 -15.95
C TRP A 135 12.16 -1.72 -14.57
N LEU A 136 12.93 -2.15 -13.57
CA LEU A 136 12.52 -2.18 -12.17
C LEU A 136 12.16 -0.75 -11.70
N ALA A 137 13.00 0.25 -11.99
CA ALA A 137 12.71 1.64 -11.65
C ALA A 137 11.45 2.18 -12.37
N ARG A 138 11.25 1.82 -13.64
CA ARG A 138 10.06 2.20 -14.43
C ARG A 138 8.78 1.60 -13.84
N CYS A 139 8.77 0.30 -13.57
CA CYS A 139 7.60 -0.38 -12.96
C CYS A 139 7.27 0.22 -11.59
N TRP A 140 8.30 0.51 -10.78
CA TRP A 140 8.13 1.18 -9.50
C TRP A 140 7.54 2.58 -9.64
N LEU A 141 8.04 3.38 -10.59
CA LEU A 141 7.55 4.73 -10.85
C LEU A 141 6.08 4.74 -11.30
N VAL A 142 5.70 3.82 -12.19
CA VAL A 142 4.30 3.66 -12.62
C VAL A 142 3.40 3.32 -11.43
N GLY A 143 3.83 2.37 -10.59
CA GLY A 143 3.11 1.99 -9.38
C GLY A 143 2.95 3.15 -8.40
N LEU A 144 4.02 3.92 -8.19
CA LEU A 144 4.02 5.09 -7.32
C LEU A 144 3.12 6.20 -7.85
N ALA A 145 3.23 6.55 -9.14
CA ALA A 145 2.43 7.60 -9.77
C ALA A 145 0.94 7.27 -9.70
N ALA A 146 0.55 6.04 -10.06
CA ALA A 146 -0.83 5.59 -9.92
C ALA A 146 -1.31 5.64 -8.46
N GLY A 147 -0.45 5.30 -7.50
CA GLY A 147 -0.74 5.42 -6.08
C GLY A 147 -0.98 6.85 -5.60
N VAL A 148 -0.16 7.81 -6.06
CA VAL A 148 -0.33 9.24 -5.73
C VAL A 148 -1.65 9.76 -6.30
N VAL A 149 -1.92 9.52 -7.59
CA VAL A 149 -3.16 9.96 -8.24
C VAL A 149 -4.38 9.32 -7.58
N HIS A 150 -4.29 8.04 -7.19
CA HIS A 150 -5.34 7.36 -6.43
C HIS A 150 -5.63 8.08 -5.11
N SER A 151 -4.59 8.37 -4.31
CA SER A 151 -4.75 9.04 -3.02
C SER A 151 -5.35 10.43 -3.15
N LEU A 152 -4.93 11.21 -4.15
CA LEU A 152 -5.49 12.54 -4.43
C LEU A 152 -6.98 12.47 -4.78
N ARG A 153 -7.36 11.51 -5.65
CA ARG A 153 -8.77 11.32 -6.03
C ARG A 153 -9.62 10.80 -4.89
N THR A 154 -9.10 9.90 -4.06
CA THR A 154 -9.78 9.45 -2.84
C THR A 154 -9.99 10.62 -1.89
N TYR A 155 -8.98 11.47 -1.71
CA TYR A 155 -9.10 12.67 -0.89
C TYR A 155 -10.20 13.61 -1.39
N SER A 156 -10.22 13.94 -2.69
CA SER A 156 -11.25 14.83 -3.26
C SER A 156 -12.68 14.26 -3.16
N ILE A 157 -12.84 12.95 -3.32
CA ILE A 157 -14.14 12.28 -3.16
C ILE A 157 -14.58 12.33 -1.69
N ASN A 158 -13.65 12.09 -0.76
CA ASN A 158 -13.96 12.10 0.66
C ASN A 158 -14.33 13.51 1.14
N THR A 159 -13.64 14.56 0.68
CA THR A 159 -13.99 15.95 1.03
C THR A 159 -15.38 16.34 0.49
N ALA A 160 -15.71 15.96 -0.75
CA ALA A 160 -17.05 16.19 -1.29
C ALA A 160 -18.15 15.43 -0.53
N LYS A 161 -17.88 14.19 -0.10
CA LYS A 161 -18.82 13.42 0.74
C LYS A 161 -19.03 14.05 2.11
N LEU A 162 -17.97 14.55 2.74
CA LEU A 162 -18.07 15.23 4.03
C LEU A 162 -18.93 16.49 3.91
N ALA A 163 -18.70 17.33 2.90
CA ALA A 163 -19.51 18.53 2.67
C ALA A 163 -21.01 18.20 2.46
N HIS A 164 -21.32 17.16 1.67
CA HIS A 164 -22.71 16.74 1.48
C HIS A 164 -23.36 16.15 2.74
N THR A 165 -22.59 15.46 3.60
CA THR A 165 -23.11 14.97 4.88
C THR A 165 -23.40 16.14 5.82
N GLU A 166 -22.50 17.13 5.88
CA GLU A 166 -22.72 18.35 6.67
C GLU A 166 -23.95 19.14 6.20
N GLU A 167 -24.16 19.26 4.89
CA GLU A 167 -25.37 19.88 4.31
C GLU A 167 -26.64 19.11 4.69
N LYS A 168 -26.62 17.77 4.63
CA LYS A 168 -27.76 16.93 5.02
C LYS A 168 -28.08 17.04 6.50
N ASP A 169 -27.06 17.01 7.36
CA ASP A 169 -27.22 17.13 8.81
C ASP A 169 -27.75 18.52 9.19
N ALA A 170 -27.28 19.57 8.52
CA ALA A 170 -27.80 20.93 8.67
C ALA A 170 -29.26 21.03 8.22
N GLY A 171 -29.61 20.43 7.07
CA GLY A 171 -30.99 20.36 6.57
C GLY A 171 -31.94 19.65 7.54
N ALA A 172 -31.55 18.47 8.04
CA ALA A 172 -32.33 17.72 9.02
C ALA A 172 -32.53 18.51 10.33
N ALA A 173 -31.50 19.21 10.80
CA ALA A 173 -31.60 20.06 11.98
C ALA A 173 -32.56 21.26 11.79
N LEU A 174 -32.63 21.82 10.58
CA LEU A 174 -33.56 22.89 10.23
C LEU A 174 -35.01 22.39 10.12
N GLU A 175 -35.23 21.23 9.49
CA GLU A 175 -36.55 20.60 9.44
C GLU A 175 -37.08 20.29 10.85
N HIS A 176 -36.24 19.72 11.72
CA HIS A 176 -36.60 19.45 13.11
C HIS A 176 -36.99 20.72 13.89
N LYS A 177 -36.23 21.82 13.73
CA LYS A 177 -36.56 23.11 14.35
C LYS A 177 -37.87 23.71 13.81
N THR A 178 -38.11 23.56 12.51
CA THR A 178 -39.33 24.08 11.86
C THR A 178 -40.56 23.31 12.32
N PHE A 179 -40.45 21.98 12.45
CA PHE A 179 -41.50 21.13 12.99
C PHE A 179 -41.85 21.51 14.43
N HIS A 180 -40.86 21.61 15.33
CA HIS A 180 -41.10 22.05 16.71
C HIS A 180 -41.78 23.42 16.79
N ARG A 181 -41.35 24.38 15.97
CA ARG A 181 -41.95 25.72 15.93
C ARG A 181 -43.41 25.69 15.47
N GLN A 182 -43.75 24.87 14.47
CA GLN A 182 -45.13 24.72 14.01
C GLN A 182 -46.02 24.07 15.08
N THR A 183 -45.49 23.10 15.82
CA THR A 183 -46.21 22.44 16.93
C THR A 183 -46.46 23.41 18.11
N GLU A 184 -45.48 24.26 18.46
CA GLU A 184 -45.63 25.28 19.50
C GLU A 184 -46.66 26.37 19.11
N VAL A 185 -46.61 26.86 17.87
CA VAL A 185 -47.57 27.85 17.37
C VAL A 185 -48.99 27.26 17.26
N GLY A 186 -49.11 25.99 16.85
CA GLY A 186 -50.37 25.25 16.84
C GLY A 186 -50.97 25.04 18.24
N MET A 187 -50.15 24.73 19.25
CA MET A 187 -50.59 24.65 20.64
C MET A 187 -50.95 26.02 21.25
N GLY A 188 -50.21 27.08 20.89
CA GLY A 188 -50.52 28.45 21.31
C GLY A 188 -51.88 28.95 20.79
N PHE A 189 -52.29 28.53 19.59
CA PHE A 189 -53.60 28.89 19.03
C PHE A 189 -54.77 28.15 19.73
N VAL A 190 -54.55 26.93 20.22
CA VAL A 190 -55.56 26.16 20.96
C VAL A 190 -55.72 26.66 22.41
N GLY A 191 -54.65 27.19 23.01
CA GLY A 191 -54.67 27.77 24.36
C GLY A 191 -55.44 29.09 24.50
N TYR A 192 -55.55 29.88 23.44
CA TYR A 192 -56.30 31.16 23.46
C TYR A 192 -57.82 31.02 23.27
N VAL A 193 -58.32 29.84 22.90
CA VAL A 193 -59.76 29.58 22.70
C VAL A 193 -60.46 29.15 23.99
N TYR A 194 -59.70 28.89 25.07
CA TYR A 194 -60.22 28.48 26.39
C TYR A 194 -59.65 29.34 27.53
N MET A 195 -59.81 30.66 27.46
CA MET A 195 -59.59 31.54 28.61
C MET A 195 -60.87 32.36 28.85
N PRO A 196 -61.51 32.22 30.04
CA PRO A 196 -62.83 32.78 30.34
C PRO A 196 -62.83 34.30 30.53
#